data_AF-A0A2V7X9M9-F1
#
_entry.id   AF-A0A2V7X9M9-F1
#
_cell.length_a   1.000
_cell.length_b   1.000
_cell.length_c   1.000
_cell.angle_alpha   90.00
_cell.angle_beta   90.00
_cell.angle_gamma   90.00
#
_symmetry.space_group_name_H-M   'P 1'
#
loop_
_entity.id
_entity.type
_entity.pdbx_description
1 polymer ?
#
loop_
_entity_poly.entity_id
_entity_poly.type
_entity_poly.pdbx_seq_one_letter_code
_entity_poly.pdbx_strand_id
1 'polypeptide(L)'
;GAGPGYDAFRGALTRAARDLAEKIVRDGEGASRLAEVRVEGAATPGDADRIARTIAESPLVKTALHGGDPNWGRILAAVGRS
;
A
#
# COMPACT_ATOMS: atom_id res chain seq x y z
N GLY A 1 3.06 12.82 -26.79
CA GLY A 1 3.61 11.83 -25.86
C GLY A 1 5.07 12.13 -25.67
N ALA A 2 5.59 12.03 -24.45
CA ALA A 2 7.01 12.19 -24.23
C ALA A 2 7.77 11.03 -24.90
N GLY A 3 8.94 11.32 -25.49
CA GLY A 3 9.64 10.35 -26.35
C GLY A 3 10.23 9.13 -25.60
N PRO A 4 10.82 8.16 -26.31
CA PRO A 4 11.31 6.90 -25.72
C PRO A 4 12.26 7.07 -24.53
N GLY A 5 13.10 8.10 -24.54
CA GLY A 5 14.01 8.41 -23.43
C GLY A 5 13.28 8.83 -22.15
N TYR A 6 12.15 9.54 -22.27
CA TYR A 6 11.34 9.93 -21.12
C TYR A 6 10.69 8.72 -20.46
N ASP A 7 10.07 7.82 -21.23
CA ASP A 7 9.43 6.64 -20.66
C ASP A 7 10.42 5.70 -19.99
N ALA A 8 11.61 5.53 -20.58
CA ALA A 8 12.70 4.76 -19.99
C ALA A 8 13.14 5.37 -18.64
N PHE A 9 13.36 6.69 -18.60
CA PHE A 9 13.73 7.39 -17.37
C PHE A 9 12.63 7.29 -16.31
N ARG A 10 11.37 7.59 -16.68
CA ARG A 10 10.21 7.49 -15.78
C ARG A 10 10.11 6.10 -15.17
N GLY A 11 10.21 5.05 -15.99
CA GLY A 11 10.16 3.67 -15.51
C GLY A 11 11.30 3.33 -14.55
N ALA A 12 12.53 3.79 -14.84
CA ALA A 12 13.67 3.58 -13.95
C ALA A 12 13.52 4.31 -12.62
N LEU A 13 13.06 5.57 -12.66
CA LEU A 13 12.81 6.37 -11.45
C LEU A 13 11.69 5.75 -10.59
N THR A 14 10.59 5.32 -11.19
CA THR A 14 9.49 4.67 -10.47
C THR A 14 9.96 3.38 -9.79
N ARG A 15 10.79 2.56 -10.45
CA ARG A 15 11.37 1.35 -9.84
C ARG A 15 12.27 1.69 -8.67
N ALA A 16 13.20 2.63 -8.85
CA ALA A 16 14.11 3.04 -7.78
C ALA A 16 13.34 3.59 -6.55
N ALA A 17 12.32 4.42 -6.79
CA ALA A 17 11.48 4.96 -5.72
C ALA A 17 10.69 3.86 -4.99
N ARG A 18 10.14 2.88 -5.73
CA ARG A 18 9.43 1.74 -5.14
C ARG A 18 10.37 0.89 -4.27
N ASP A 19 11.55 0.57 -4.78
CA ASP A 19 12.53 -0.24 -4.03
C ASP A 19 12.95 0.44 -2.72
N LEU A 20 13.14 1.77 -2.74
CA LEU A 20 13.44 2.54 -1.53
C LEU A 20 12.25 2.58 -0.56
N ALA A 21 11.04 2.77 -1.06
CA ALA A 21 9.83 2.76 -0.22
C ALA A 21 9.63 1.39 0.45
N GLU A 22 9.82 0.29 -0.27
CA GLU A 22 9.73 -1.06 0.31
C GLU A 22 10.81 -1.31 1.37
N LYS A 23 12.03 -0.79 1.18
CA LYS A 23 13.10 -0.86 2.20
C LYS A 23 12.72 -0.11 3.47
N ILE A 24 12.14 1.09 3.35
CA ILE A 24 11.66 1.86 4.51
C ILE A 24 10.60 1.08 5.29
N VAL A 25 9.62 0.47 4.62
CA VAL A 25 8.56 -0.29 5.30
C VAL A 25 9.12 -1.55 5.98
N ARG A 26 10.10 -2.23 5.35
CA ARG A 26 10.77 -3.40 5.95
C ARG A 26 11.60 -3.06 7.18
N ASP A 27 12.18 -1.87 7.22
CA ASP A 27 12.96 -1.35 8.35
C ASP A 27 12.09 -0.65 9.41
N GLY A 28 10.76 -0.80 9.31
CA GLY A 28 9.85 -0.28 10.33
C GLY A 28 10.17 -0.87 11.71
N GLU A 29 10.19 -0.03 12.73
CA GLU A 29 10.48 -0.45 14.10
C GLU A 29 9.53 -1.59 14.55
N GLY A 30 10.10 -2.74 14.88
CA GLY A 30 9.33 -3.93 15.27
C GLY A 30 8.54 -4.60 14.14
N ALA A 31 8.77 -4.23 12.87
CA ALA A 31 8.10 -4.85 11.73
C ALA A 31 8.63 -6.27 11.49
N SER A 32 7.74 -7.26 11.60
CA SER A 32 8.06 -8.67 11.32
C SER A 32 7.41 -9.19 10.04
N ARG A 33 6.51 -8.41 9.42
CA ARG A 33 5.76 -8.76 8.21
C ARG A 33 5.57 -7.53 7.34
N LEU A 34 5.59 -7.76 6.02
CA LEU A 34 5.27 -6.76 5.01
C LEU A 34 3.91 -7.07 4.40
N ALA A 35 3.07 -6.06 4.21
CA ALA A 35 1.79 -6.18 3.51
C ALA A 35 1.67 -5.10 2.44
N GLU A 36 1.14 -5.48 1.28
CA GLU A 36 0.79 -4.57 0.18
C GLU A 36 -0.74 -4.50 0.07
N VAL A 37 -1.30 -3.29 0.10
CA VAL A 37 -2.74 -3.06 -0.09
C VAL A 37 -2.97 -2.59 -1.51
N ARG A 38 -3.71 -3.36 -2.30
CA ARG A 38 -4.13 -2.99 -3.67
C ARG A 38 -5.63 -2.79 -3.70
N VAL A 39 -6.05 -1.61 -4.16
CA VAL A 39 -7.47 -1.25 -4.32
C VAL A 39 -7.75 -1.06 -5.79
N GLU A 40 -8.69 -1.85 -6.30
CA GLU A 40 -9.13 -1.84 -7.70
C GLU A 40 -10.64 -1.53 -7.75
N GLY A 41 -11.11 -0.95 -8.86
CA GLY A 41 -12.53 -0.66 -9.05
C GLY A 41 -13.09 0.51 -8.24
N ALA A 42 -12.24 1.32 -7.61
CA ALA A 42 -12.68 2.57 -6.98
C ALA A 42 -13.18 3.59 -8.03
N ALA A 43 -14.07 4.48 -7.62
CA ALA A 43 -14.64 5.50 -8.52
C ALA A 43 -13.57 6.45 -9.09
N THR A 44 -12.55 6.75 -8.29
CA THR A 44 -11.41 7.58 -8.71
C THR A 44 -10.09 7.02 -8.18
N PRO A 45 -8.94 7.37 -8.78
CA PRO A 45 -7.63 7.05 -8.20
C PRO A 45 -7.43 7.62 -6.80
N GLY A 46 -8.03 8.78 -6.49
CA GLY A 46 -7.99 9.36 -5.15
C GLY A 46 -8.77 8.54 -4.13
N ASP A 47 -9.91 7.97 -4.52
CA ASP A 47 -10.65 7.05 -3.67
C ASP A 47 -9.86 5.76 -3.40
N ALA A 48 -9.19 5.23 -4.41
CA ALA A 48 -8.34 4.05 -4.25
C ALA A 48 -7.19 4.31 -3.25
N ASP A 49 -6.48 5.44 -3.38
CA ASP A 49 -5.40 5.82 -2.46
C ASP A 49 -5.92 6.02 -1.03
N ARG A 50 -7.06 6.71 -0.88
CA ARG A 50 -7.71 6.92 0.42
C ARG A 50 -8.05 5.59 1.09
N ILE A 51 -8.74 4.68 0.40
CA ILE A 51 -9.09 3.36 0.93
C ILE A 51 -7.83 2.58 1.30
N ALA A 52 -6.82 2.55 0.41
CA ALA A 52 -5.57 1.83 0.65
C ALA A 52 -4.84 2.33 1.91
N ARG A 53 -4.76 3.66 2.08
CA ARG A 53 -4.18 4.30 3.26
C ARG A 53 -4.97 3.97 4.52
N THR A 54 -6.30 4.08 4.49
CA THR A 54 -7.13 3.77 5.67
C THR A 54 -6.96 2.31 6.13
N ILE A 55 -6.83 1.35 5.21
CA ILE A 55 -6.52 -0.04 5.54
C ILE A 55 -5.10 -0.15 6.12
N ALA A 56 -4.09 0.40 5.44
CA ALA A 56 -2.69 0.33 5.85
C ALA A 56 -2.44 1.01 7.21
N GLU A 57 -3.17 2.08 7.52
CA GLU A 57 -3.05 2.85 8.75
C GLU A 57 -3.81 2.21 9.93
N SER A 58 -4.80 1.36 9.67
CA SER A 58 -5.64 0.75 10.71
C SER A 58 -4.83 -0.09 11.73
N PRO A 59 -4.84 0.28 13.03
CA PRO A 59 -4.17 -0.52 14.08
C PRO A 59 -4.73 -1.94 14.19
N LEU A 60 -6.03 -2.12 13.98
CA LEU A 60 -6.67 -3.45 14.02
C LEU A 60 -6.23 -4.33 12.85
N VAL A 61 -6.05 -3.77 11.66
CA VAL A 61 -5.51 -4.50 10.51
C VAL A 61 -4.05 -4.86 10.77
N LYS A 62 -3.22 -3.91 11.21
CA LYS A 62 -1.80 -4.16 11.53
C LYS A 62 -1.61 -5.25 12.59
N THR A 63 -2.42 -5.24 13.65
CA THR A 63 -2.37 -6.27 14.71
C THR A 63 -2.83 -7.64 14.22
N ALA A 64 -3.86 -7.70 13.38
CA ALA A 64 -4.29 -8.96 12.75
C ALA A 64 -3.17 -9.54 11.86
N LEU A 65 -2.55 -8.69 11.02
CA LEU A 65 -1.39 -9.06 10.21
C LEU A 65 -0.24 -9.57 11.06
N HIS A 66 0.13 -8.85 12.12
CA HIS A 66 1.20 -9.26 13.03
C HIS A 66 0.93 -10.67 13.62
N GLY A 67 -0.30 -10.91 14.08
CA GLY A 67 -0.76 -12.19 14.63
C GLY A 67 -0.97 -13.31 13.61
N GLY A 68 -0.85 -13.04 12.30
CA GLY A 68 -1.13 -14.03 11.25
C GLY A 68 -2.61 -14.37 11.12
N ASP A 69 -3.51 -13.48 11.55
CA ASP A 69 -4.96 -13.62 11.49
C ASP A 69 -5.50 -13.00 10.18
N PRO A 70 -6.02 -13.79 9.22
CA PRO A 70 -6.60 -13.30 7.97
C PRO A 70 -8.00 -12.70 8.18
N ASN A 71 -8.06 -11.59 8.93
CA ASN A 71 -9.30 -11.00 9.41
C ASN A 71 -9.97 -10.05 8.41
N TRP A 72 -10.81 -10.58 7.52
CA TRP A 72 -11.58 -9.79 6.56
C TRP A 72 -12.53 -8.77 7.20
N GLY A 73 -13.07 -9.09 8.37
CA GLY A 73 -13.96 -8.18 9.10
C GLY A 73 -13.26 -6.86 9.46
N ARG A 74 -12.00 -6.93 9.90
CA ARG A 74 -11.18 -5.73 10.20
C ARG A 74 -10.83 -4.93 8.94
N ILE A 75 -10.59 -5.61 7.82
CA ILE A 75 -10.34 -4.95 6.52
C ILE A 75 -11.60 -4.22 6.04
N LEU A 76 -12.75 -4.89 6.01
CA LEU A 76 -14.03 -4.28 5.61
C LEU A 76 -14.42 -3.11 6.52
N ALA A 77 -14.20 -3.24 7.83
CA ALA A 77 -14.43 -2.15 8.77
C ALA A 77 -13.50 -0.94 8.52
N ALA A 78 -12.27 -1.16 8.05
CA ALA A 78 -11.39 -0.07 7.63
C ALA A 78 -11.89 0.58 6.33
N VAL A 79 -12.29 -0.22 5.33
CA VAL A 79 -12.89 0.29 4.09
C VAL A 79 -14.12 1.16 4.36
N GLY A 80 -14.99 0.76 5.30
CA GLY A 80 -16.20 1.52 5.65
C GLY A 80 -15.97 2.86 6.38
N ARG A 81 -14.76 3.10 6.89
CA ARG A 81 -14.31 4.43 7.38
C ARG A 81 -13.62 5.26 6.29
N SER A 82 -13.61 4.69 5.08
CA SER A 82 -13.16 5.18 3.78
C SER A 82 -13.49 6.62 3.55
#